data_AF-A0A260PK04-F1
#
_entry.id   AF-A0A260PK04-F1
#
_cell.length_a   1.000
_cell.length_b   1.000
_cell.length_c   1.000
_cell.angle_alpha   90.00
_cell.angle_beta   90.00
_cell.angle_gamma   90.00
#
_symmetry.space_group_name_H-M   'P 1'
#
loop_
_entity.id
_entity.type
_entity.pdbx_description
1 polymer ?
#
loop_
_entity_poly.entity_id
_entity_poly.type
_entity_poly.pdbx_seq_one_letter_code
_entity_poly.pdbx_strand_id
1 'polypeptide(L)'
;MRYHDLSKRLLSATWSPLLGVRVVHSDLPEPWTSALSRLGRDLRVRQYGNGIEHVDWEIDYDPEIDGVFLLSAVTVAGVDPGQFGGSWVGTRVDSDEEFALWAMADSVQDVVADLGTAWPWGDDGGFMSARLVDGVAMWKDRNGCTMRIGDLVGIV
;
A
#
# COMPACT_ATOMS: atom_id res chain seq x y z
N MET A 1 25.56 -7.69 5.87
CA MET A 1 25.59 -6.21 5.97
C MET A 1 24.57 -5.84 7.05
N ARG A 2 24.98 -5.23 8.16
CA ARG A 2 24.08 -4.97 9.31
C ARG A 2 23.35 -3.64 9.08
N TYR A 3 22.05 -3.70 8.79
CA TYR A 3 21.20 -2.57 8.39
C TYR A 3 20.54 -1.80 9.57
N HIS A 4 21.06 -1.89 10.80
CA HIS A 4 20.19 -1.83 11.98
C HIS A 4 20.34 -0.68 12.99
N ASP A 5 20.99 0.46 12.72
CA ASP A 5 21.18 1.44 13.80
C ASP A 5 21.06 2.93 13.46
N LEU A 6 20.56 3.30 12.27
CA LEU A 6 20.33 4.72 11.92
C LEU A 6 18.96 5.01 11.29
N SER A 7 18.19 3.99 10.91
CA SER A 7 16.84 4.22 10.38
C SER A 7 15.91 4.62 11.52
N LYS A 8 15.30 5.80 11.38
CA LYS A 8 14.29 6.29 12.33
C LYS A 8 12.92 5.92 11.79
N ARG A 9 12.12 5.20 12.58
CA ARG A 9 10.71 4.99 12.25
C ARG A 9 9.96 6.31 12.25
N LEU A 10 9.38 6.65 11.11
CA LEU A 10 8.59 7.86 10.91
C LEU A 10 7.09 7.58 10.97
N LEU A 11 6.62 6.40 10.56
CA LEU A 11 5.21 6.04 10.64
C LEU A 11 5.03 4.56 10.94
N SER A 12 4.02 4.24 11.76
CA SER A 12 3.46 2.89 11.85
C SER A 12 1.94 2.96 11.84
N ALA A 13 1.32 2.09 11.06
CA ALA A 13 -0.12 1.99 10.94
C ALA A 13 -0.55 0.55 10.71
N THR A 14 -1.80 0.25 11.03
CA THR A 14 -2.41 -1.05 10.77
C THR A 14 -3.73 -0.88 10.05
N TRP A 15 -4.18 -1.92 9.38
CA TRP A 15 -5.51 -1.99 8.79
C TRP A 15 -6.11 -3.37 8.93
N SER A 16 -7.43 -3.41 9.12
CA SER A 16 -8.23 -4.61 8.94
C SER A 16 -9.60 -4.24 8.33
N PRO A 17 -10.32 -5.20 7.73
CA PRO A 17 -11.66 -4.95 7.19
C PRO A 17 -12.62 -4.36 8.23
N LEU A 18 -12.51 -4.80 9.50
CA LEU A 18 -13.39 -4.35 10.58
C LEU A 18 -13.04 -2.94 11.07
N LEU A 19 -11.76 -2.65 11.28
CA LEU A 19 -11.33 -1.41 11.95
C LEU A 19 -10.96 -0.30 10.97
N GLY A 20 -10.70 -0.63 9.70
CA GLY A 20 -10.09 0.31 8.77
C GLY A 20 -8.66 0.65 9.18
N VAL A 21 -8.13 1.77 8.68
CA VAL A 21 -6.79 2.23 9.01
C VAL A 21 -6.74 2.78 10.42
N ARG A 22 -5.73 2.35 11.17
CA ARG A 22 -5.35 2.90 12.46
C ARG A 22 -3.89 3.30 12.42
N VAL A 23 -3.62 4.60 12.45
CA VAL A 23 -2.27 5.13 12.64
C VAL A 23 -1.88 4.94 14.10
N VAL A 24 -0.78 4.25 14.35
CA VAL A 24 -0.23 4.00 15.69
C VAL A 24 0.73 5.12 16.07
N HIS A 25 1.61 5.51 15.14
CA HIS A 25 2.56 6.60 15.28
C HIS A 25 2.78 7.29 13.93
N SER A 26 2.98 8.60 13.93
CA SER A 26 3.41 9.33 12.73
C SER A 26 4.14 10.62 13.08
N ASP A 27 5.39 10.71 12.62
CA ASP A 27 6.18 11.93 12.50
C ASP A 27 6.16 12.49 11.06
N LEU A 28 5.40 11.85 10.15
CA LEU A 28 5.29 12.25 8.75
C LEU A 28 4.22 13.35 8.57
N PRO A 29 4.32 14.15 7.50
CA PRO A 29 3.26 15.07 7.10
C PRO A 29 1.91 14.39 6.86
N GLU A 30 0.83 15.15 7.00
CA GLU A 30 -0.57 14.68 6.84
C GLU A 30 -0.87 13.95 5.51
N PRO A 31 -0.27 14.29 4.35
CA PRO A 31 -0.44 13.53 3.11
C PRO A 31 -0.21 12.02 3.25
N TRP A 32 0.69 11.59 4.13
CA TRP A 32 0.98 10.18 4.35
C TRP A 32 -0.17 9.44 5.06
N THR A 33 -0.77 10.07 6.07
CA THR A 33 -1.89 9.45 6.80
C THR A 33 -3.20 9.55 6.01
N SER A 34 -3.37 10.60 5.20
CA SER A 34 -4.45 10.73 4.22
C SER A 34 -4.36 9.63 3.15
N ALA A 35 -3.17 9.41 2.58
CA ALA A 35 -2.91 8.34 1.62
C ALA A 35 -3.27 6.96 2.18
N LEU A 36 -2.82 6.60 3.38
CA LEU A 36 -3.21 5.35 4.03
C LEU A 36 -4.72 5.21 4.13
N SER A 37 -5.40 6.26 4.59
CA SER A 37 -6.86 6.26 4.76
C SER A 37 -7.60 6.05 3.44
N ARG A 38 -7.09 6.58 2.33
CA ARG A 38 -7.61 6.33 0.98
C ARG A 38 -7.36 4.89 0.55
N LEU A 39 -6.13 4.41 0.64
CA LEU A 39 -5.76 3.03 0.28
C LEU A 39 -6.59 2.00 1.05
N GLY A 40 -6.83 2.25 2.34
CA GLY A 40 -7.62 1.39 3.22
C GLY A 40 -9.09 1.21 2.82
N ARG A 41 -9.64 2.09 1.97
CA ARG A 41 -10.99 1.89 1.41
C ARG A 41 -10.98 0.80 0.36
N ASP A 42 -10.02 0.87 -0.54
CA ASP A 42 -9.85 -0.05 -1.66
C ASP A 42 -9.46 -1.45 -1.21
N LEU A 43 -8.70 -1.55 -0.11
CA LEU A 43 -8.34 -2.83 0.49
C LEU A 43 -9.54 -3.68 0.89
N ARG A 44 -10.74 -3.11 1.02
CA ARG A 44 -11.97 -3.85 1.38
C ARG A 44 -12.64 -4.56 0.22
N VAL A 45 -12.26 -4.25 -1.01
CA VAL A 45 -13.00 -4.63 -2.21
C VAL A 45 -12.10 -5.24 -3.26
N ARG A 46 -12.72 -5.89 -4.26
CA ARG A 46 -12.06 -6.38 -5.47
C ARG A 46 -10.84 -7.29 -5.18
N GLN A 47 -10.96 -8.16 -4.19
CA GLN A 47 -9.97 -9.20 -3.92
C GLN A 47 -10.34 -10.46 -4.69
N TYR A 48 -9.36 -11.10 -5.34
CA TYR A 48 -9.55 -12.39 -6.00
C TYR A 48 -8.63 -13.43 -5.37
N GLY A 49 -9.22 -14.54 -4.91
CA GLY A 49 -8.55 -15.55 -4.09
C GLY A 49 -9.00 -15.45 -2.64
N ASN A 50 -8.04 -15.59 -1.71
CA ASN A 50 -8.31 -15.46 -0.29
C ASN A 50 -8.39 -13.99 0.13
N GLY A 51 -9.09 -13.74 1.24
CA GLY A 51 -9.33 -12.38 1.72
C GLY A 51 -8.11 -11.77 2.42
N ILE A 52 -7.84 -10.49 2.22
CA ILE A 52 -6.86 -9.74 3.03
C ILE A 52 -7.48 -9.46 4.41
N GLU A 53 -6.88 -9.99 5.47
CA GLU A 53 -7.38 -9.87 6.85
C GLU A 53 -6.73 -8.72 7.61
N HIS A 54 -5.44 -8.48 7.33
CA HIS A 54 -4.66 -7.48 8.06
C HIS A 54 -3.53 -6.93 7.19
N VAL A 55 -3.22 -5.65 7.37
CA VAL A 55 -2.03 -5.01 6.80
C VAL A 55 -1.34 -4.20 7.91
N ASP A 56 -0.04 -4.37 8.05
CA ASP A 56 0.82 -3.49 8.84
C ASP A 56 1.70 -2.68 7.91
N TRP A 57 1.77 -1.37 8.14
CA TRP A 57 2.69 -0.47 7.45
C TRP A 57 3.73 0.06 8.41
N GLU A 58 4.97 0.07 7.96
CA GLU A 58 6.06 0.79 8.60
C GLU A 58 6.73 1.69 7.55
N ILE A 59 7.04 2.92 7.95
CA ILE A 59 7.82 3.83 7.11
C ILE A 59 9.00 4.31 7.93
N ASP A 60 10.18 3.98 7.45
CA ASP A 60 11.44 4.31 8.09
C ASP A 60 12.18 5.36 7.24
N TYR A 61 12.85 6.32 7.90
CA TYR A 61 13.76 7.24 7.23
C TYR A 61 15.05 6.52 6.87
N ASP A 62 15.50 6.68 5.63
CA ASP A 62 16.79 6.21 5.16
C ASP A 62 17.71 7.42 4.88
N PRO A 63 18.76 7.62 5.70
CA PRO A 63 19.70 8.73 5.51
C PRO A 63 20.61 8.56 4.29
N GLU A 64 20.78 7.34 3.76
CA GLU A 64 21.67 7.10 2.60
C GLU A 64 21.06 7.66 1.31
N ILE A 65 19.73 7.63 1.21
CA ILE A 65 18.98 8.11 0.04
C ILE A 65 18.23 9.43 0.29
N ASP A 66 18.33 10.01 1.49
CA ASP A 66 17.56 11.19 1.93
C ASP A 66 16.06 11.00 1.63
N GLY A 67 15.54 9.86 2.05
CA GLY A 67 14.21 9.39 1.66
C GLY A 67 13.56 8.51 2.71
N VAL A 68 12.45 7.91 2.34
CA VAL A 68 11.73 6.97 3.19
C VAL A 68 11.61 5.61 2.54
N PHE A 69 11.67 4.58 3.37
CA PHE A 69 11.49 3.19 2.98
C PHE A 69 10.11 2.71 3.43
N LEU A 70 9.33 2.20 2.48
CA LEU A 70 7.97 1.72 2.73
C LEU A 70 7.97 0.20 2.89
N LEU A 71 7.50 -0.22 4.05
CA LEU A 71 7.38 -1.62 4.43
C LEU A 71 5.89 -1.95 4.62
N SER A 72 5.46 -3.04 3.99
CA SER A 72 4.12 -3.58 4.18
C SER A 72 4.22 -5.05 4.59
N ALA A 73 3.50 -5.44 5.64
CA ALA A 73 3.23 -6.85 5.94
C ALA A 73 1.75 -7.10 5.74
N VAL A 74 1.42 -8.15 5.00
CA VAL A 74 0.03 -8.50 4.67
C VAL A 74 -0.28 -9.88 5.21
N THR A 75 -1.44 -10.01 5.85
CA THR A 75 -2.00 -11.31 6.23
C THR A 75 -3.22 -11.59 5.37
N VAL A 76 -3.20 -12.76 4.74
CA VAL A 76 -4.27 -13.27 3.88
C VAL A 76 -4.88 -14.50 4.53
N ALA A 77 -6.21 -14.60 4.51
CA ALA A 77 -6.95 -15.70 5.10
C ALA A 77 -6.44 -17.07 4.61
N GLY A 78 -6.16 -17.97 5.55
CA GLY A 78 -5.70 -19.33 5.23
C GLY A 78 -4.28 -19.42 4.66
N VAL A 79 -3.51 -18.34 4.70
CA VAL A 79 -2.08 -18.30 4.34
C VAL A 79 -1.28 -17.95 5.60
N ASP A 80 -0.14 -18.62 5.82
CA ASP A 80 0.76 -18.25 6.92
C ASP A 80 1.22 -16.79 6.72
N PRO A 81 1.28 -15.96 7.79
CA PRO A 81 1.68 -14.56 7.66
C PRO A 81 3.03 -14.42 6.98
N GLY A 82 3.07 -13.61 5.91
CA GLY A 82 4.31 -13.28 5.22
C GLY A 82 5.26 -12.46 6.08
N GLN A 83 6.54 -12.43 5.71
CA GLN A 83 7.46 -11.41 6.22
C GLN A 83 7.12 -10.06 5.58
N PHE A 84 7.54 -8.95 6.20
CA PHE A 84 7.43 -7.62 5.58
C PHE A 84 8.09 -7.64 4.20
N GLY A 85 7.30 -7.35 3.17
CA GLY A 85 7.83 -7.01 1.85
C GLY A 85 8.03 -5.50 1.79
N GLY A 86 9.22 -5.08 1.40
CA GLY A 86 9.54 -3.67 1.19
C GLY A 86 9.47 -3.33 -0.28
N SER A 87 8.86 -2.18 -0.61
CA SER A 87 9.03 -1.59 -1.93
C SER A 87 9.97 -0.38 -1.84
N TRP A 88 11.00 -0.38 -2.67
CA TRP A 88 11.95 0.72 -2.84
C TRP A 88 11.37 1.75 -3.80
N VAL A 89 10.27 2.38 -3.42
CA VAL A 89 9.81 3.58 -4.14
C VAL A 89 10.54 4.74 -3.49
N GLY A 90 11.49 5.37 -4.22
CA GLY A 90 12.36 6.46 -3.76
C GLY A 90 11.59 7.73 -3.36
N THR A 91 10.88 7.63 -2.25
CA THR A 91 9.90 8.60 -1.78
C THR A 91 10.57 9.55 -0.80
N ARG A 92 10.23 10.84 -0.85
CA ARG A 92 10.78 11.84 0.06
C ARG A 92 9.79 12.10 1.18
N VAL A 93 10.27 12.53 2.35
CA VAL A 93 9.40 12.85 3.50
C VAL A 93 8.30 13.86 3.14
N ASP A 94 8.59 14.79 2.22
CA ASP A 94 7.70 15.86 1.76
C ASP A 94 6.89 15.52 0.49
N SER A 95 6.88 14.25 0.08
CA SER A 95 6.04 13.79 -1.04
C SER A 95 4.56 14.13 -0.81
N ASP A 96 3.89 14.50 -1.90
CA ASP A 96 2.45 14.75 -1.88
C ASP A 96 1.64 13.46 -1.70
N GLU A 97 0.33 13.64 -1.45
CA GLU A 97 -0.58 12.54 -1.12
C GLU A 97 -0.70 11.54 -2.26
N GLU A 98 -0.73 11.98 -3.53
CA GLU A 98 -0.92 11.08 -4.67
C GLU A 98 0.34 10.24 -4.89
N PHE A 99 1.53 10.83 -4.74
CA PHE A 99 2.77 10.08 -4.84
C PHE A 99 2.91 9.08 -3.68
N ALA A 100 2.65 9.51 -2.44
CA ALA A 100 2.67 8.63 -1.26
C ALA A 100 1.65 7.48 -1.40
N LEU A 101 0.45 7.78 -1.88
CA LEU A 101 -0.61 6.80 -2.11
C LEU A 101 -0.22 5.77 -3.17
N TRP A 102 0.31 6.22 -4.30
CA TRP A 102 0.81 5.32 -5.34
C TRP A 102 1.92 4.39 -4.80
N ALA A 103 2.90 4.93 -4.07
CA ALA A 103 4.00 4.17 -3.51
C ALA A 103 3.54 3.12 -2.49
N MET A 104 2.62 3.49 -1.59
CA MET A 104 2.04 2.55 -0.63
C MET A 104 1.22 1.46 -1.32
N ALA A 105 0.42 1.84 -2.33
CA ALA A 105 -0.37 0.91 -3.09
C ALA A 105 0.52 -0.15 -3.76
N ASP A 106 1.55 0.31 -4.49
CA ASP A 106 2.54 -0.55 -5.15
C ASP A 106 3.21 -1.53 -4.17
N SER A 107 3.66 -1.03 -3.01
CA SER A 107 4.21 -1.88 -1.94
C SER A 107 3.26 -2.97 -1.48
N VAL A 108 1.99 -2.64 -1.26
CA VAL A 108 0.99 -3.63 -0.81
C VAL A 108 0.68 -4.63 -1.93
N GLN A 109 0.66 -4.20 -3.19
CA GLN A 109 0.41 -5.10 -4.33
C GLN A 109 1.46 -6.19 -4.44
N ASP A 110 2.73 -5.85 -4.29
CA ASP A 110 3.83 -6.81 -4.37
C ASP A 110 3.67 -7.90 -3.30
N VAL A 111 3.39 -7.51 -2.06
CA VAL A 111 3.23 -8.47 -0.95
C VAL A 111 1.96 -9.32 -1.13
N VAL A 112 0.85 -8.72 -1.56
CA VAL A 112 -0.39 -9.46 -1.82
C VAL A 112 -0.18 -10.50 -2.92
N ALA A 113 0.52 -10.14 -3.99
CA ALA A 113 0.83 -11.03 -5.10
C ALA A 113 1.73 -12.21 -4.66
N ASP A 114 2.73 -11.95 -3.84
CA ASP A 114 3.62 -12.97 -3.27
C ASP A 114 2.87 -14.00 -2.39
N LEU A 115 1.75 -13.57 -1.76
CA LEU A 115 0.86 -14.43 -0.98
C LEU A 115 -0.19 -15.15 -1.84
N GLY A 116 -0.10 -15.07 -3.17
CA GLY A 116 -0.98 -15.77 -4.10
C GLY A 116 -2.41 -15.21 -4.17
N THR A 117 -2.62 -13.98 -3.69
CA THR A 117 -3.88 -13.25 -3.83
C THR A 117 -3.70 -12.16 -4.87
N ALA A 118 -4.75 -11.87 -5.65
CA ALA A 118 -4.71 -10.78 -6.61
C ALA A 118 -5.57 -9.61 -6.11
N TRP A 119 -4.97 -8.43 -5.97
CA TRP A 119 -5.67 -7.22 -5.59
C TRP A 119 -4.99 -5.95 -6.16
N PRO A 120 -5.78 -4.95 -6.60
CA PRO A 120 -7.22 -5.05 -6.86
C PRO A 120 -7.48 -5.84 -8.15
N TRP A 121 -8.63 -6.52 -8.21
CA TRP A 121 -9.09 -7.26 -9.37
C TRP A 121 -9.98 -6.39 -10.27
N GLY A 122 -9.70 -6.38 -11.57
CA GLY A 122 -10.48 -5.63 -12.56
C GLY A 122 -11.81 -6.30 -12.89
N ASP A 123 -12.78 -5.51 -13.34
CA ASP A 123 -14.13 -5.99 -13.67
C ASP A 123 -14.11 -7.01 -14.85
N ASP A 124 -13.21 -6.81 -15.82
CA ASP A 124 -13.00 -7.74 -16.93
C ASP A 124 -12.02 -8.89 -16.61
N GLY A 125 -11.62 -9.01 -15.35
CA GLY A 125 -10.62 -9.96 -14.87
C GLY A 125 -9.17 -9.53 -15.08
N GLY A 126 -8.30 -10.05 -14.21
CA GLY A 126 -6.90 -9.66 -14.10
C GLY A 126 -6.67 -8.64 -12.99
N PHE A 127 -5.44 -8.59 -12.46
CA PHE A 127 -5.08 -7.58 -11.48
C PHE A 127 -4.96 -6.20 -12.13
N MET A 128 -5.33 -5.16 -11.40
CA MET A 128 -5.08 -3.76 -11.73
C MET A 128 -3.72 -3.36 -11.15
N SER A 129 -2.98 -2.49 -11.83
CA SER A 129 -1.67 -1.99 -11.34
C SER A 129 -1.78 -0.56 -10.82
N ALA A 130 -1.10 -0.26 -9.72
CA ALA A 130 -0.92 1.10 -9.23
C ALA A 130 -0.08 1.91 -10.24
N ARG A 131 -0.56 3.08 -10.63
CA ARG A 131 0.11 4.00 -11.57
C ARG A 131 -0.05 5.43 -11.13
N LEU A 132 0.98 6.25 -11.36
CA LEU A 132 0.86 7.69 -11.32
C LEU A 132 0.57 8.20 -12.74
N VAL A 133 -0.65 8.70 -12.97
CA VAL A 133 -1.10 9.24 -14.27
C VAL A 133 -1.38 10.71 -14.11
N ASP A 134 -0.62 11.56 -14.79
CA ASP A 134 -0.70 13.03 -14.70
C ASP A 134 -0.67 13.55 -13.24
N GLY A 135 0.15 12.90 -12.40
CA GLY A 135 0.30 13.24 -10.98
C GLY A 135 -0.80 12.70 -10.06
N VAL A 136 -1.68 11.83 -10.56
CA VAL A 136 -2.77 11.21 -9.78
C VAL A 136 -2.54 9.72 -9.63
N ALA A 137 -2.69 9.19 -8.41
CA ALA A 137 -2.64 7.77 -8.13
C ALA A 137 -3.89 7.08 -8.67
N MET A 138 -3.69 6.19 -9.63
CA MET A 138 -4.73 5.46 -10.33
C MET A 138 -4.45 3.95 -10.28
N TRP A 139 -5.51 3.17 -10.12
CA TRP A 139 -5.53 1.79 -10.57
C TRP A 139 -5.72 1.75 -12.08
N LYS A 140 -4.91 0.93 -12.77
CA LYS A 140 -5.04 0.70 -14.21
C LYS A 140 -5.18 -0.78 -14.49
N ASP A 141 -6.26 -1.18 -15.15
CA ASP A 141 -6.46 -2.56 -15.57
C ASP A 141 -5.72 -2.90 -16.88
N ARG A 142 -5.82 -4.16 -17.32
CA ARG A 142 -5.19 -4.64 -18.56
C ARG A 142 -5.75 -4.02 -19.83
N ASN A 143 -6.98 -3.52 -19.79
CA ASN A 143 -7.67 -2.88 -20.92
C ASN A 143 -7.34 -1.38 -21.00
N GLY A 144 -6.64 -0.85 -19.99
CA GLY A 144 -6.24 0.54 -19.89
C GLY A 144 -7.27 1.42 -19.20
N CYS A 145 -8.35 0.86 -18.65
CA CYS A 145 -9.31 1.61 -17.84
C CYS A 145 -8.64 2.02 -16.54
N THR A 146 -8.89 3.25 -16.12
CA THR A 146 -8.31 3.83 -14.91
C THR A 146 -9.40 4.20 -13.89
N MET A 147 -9.07 4.02 -12.61
CA MET A 147 -9.88 4.47 -11.48
C MET A 147 -8.95 5.07 -10.43
N ARG A 148 -9.34 6.15 -9.76
CA ARG A 148 -8.50 6.73 -8.70
C ARG A 148 -8.34 5.73 -7.56
N ILE A 149 -7.14 5.70 -6.98
CA ILE A 149 -6.93 4.95 -5.73
C ILE A 149 -7.70 5.67 -4.61
N GLY A 150 -8.50 4.89 -3.88
CA GLY A 150 -9.44 5.31 -2.83
C GLY A 150 -10.90 5.32 -3.27
N ASP A 151 -11.18 5.10 -4.56
CA ASP A 151 -12.51 5.15 -5.16
C ASP A 151 -13.00 3.78 -5.68
N LEU A 152 -12.29 2.68 -5.39
CA LEU A 152 -12.76 1.35 -5.81
C LEU A 152 -14.08 1.00 -5.12
N VAL A 153 -15.01 0.49 -5.92
CA VAL A 153 -16.29 -0.07 -5.46
C VAL A 153 -16.30 -1.59 -5.61
N GLY A 154 -17.25 -2.30 -4.99
CA GLY A 154 -17.41 -3.73 -5.25
C GLY A 154 -17.62 -4.05 -6.74
N ILE A 155 -17.32 -5.28 -7.15
CA ILE A 155 -17.71 -5.78 -8.48
C ILE A 155 -19.24 -5.92 -8.49
N VAL A 156 -19.88 -5.50 -9.58
CA VAL A 156 -21.32 -5.60 -9.82
C VAL A 156 -21.67 -6.96 -10.41
#